data_AF-A0AAV9KC36-F1
#
_entry.id   AF-A0AAV9KC36-F1
#
_cell.length_a   1.000
_cell.length_b   1.000
_cell.length_c   1.000
_cell.angle_alpha   90.00
_cell.angle_beta   90.00
_cell.angle_gamma   90.00
#
_symmetry.space_group_name_H-M   'P 1'
#
loop_
_entity.id
_entity.type
_entity.pdbx_description
1 polymer ?
#
loop_
_entity_poly.entity_id
_entity_poly.type
_entity_poly.pdbx_seq_one_letter_code
_entity_poly.pdbx_strand_id
1 'polypeptide(L)' 'MAKYVSKSPRAAYFNYRDLDLGMNNINGNTSYAQARIWGVKYFKNNFDRLVKVKTKFDPTNLFRNEQSIPPLLS' A
#
# COMPACT_ATOMS: atom_id res chain seq x y z
N MET A 1 5.51 18.44 11.24
CA MET A 1 6.41 17.86 10.21
C MET A 1 7.87 18.03 10.66
N ALA A 2 8.74 17.03 10.44
CA ALA A 2 10.16 17.10 10.86
C ALA A 2 11.06 17.75 9.77
N LYS A 3 12.14 18.44 10.19
CA LYS A 3 13.00 19.25 9.29
C LYS A 3 13.84 18.42 8.31
N TYR A 4 14.32 17.25 8.72
CA TYR A 4 15.38 16.51 8.01
C TYR A 4 14.95 15.17 7.39
N VAL A 5 13.64 14.94 7.28
CA VAL A 5 13.08 13.71 6.69
C VAL A 5 12.57 13.95 5.28
N SER A 6 12.44 12.87 4.52
CA SER A 6 11.83 12.90 3.19
C SER A 6 10.40 13.45 3.23
N LYS A 7 9.99 14.11 2.15
CA LYS A 7 8.68 14.74 1.98
C LYS A 7 8.17 14.45 0.57
N SER A 8 6.85 14.31 0.45
CA SER A 8 6.13 14.13 -0.82
C SER A 8 6.62 12.98 -1.72
N PRO A 9 6.54 11.71 -1.29
CA PRO A 9 5.98 11.24 -0.02
C PRO A 9 7.02 11.21 1.12
N ARG A 10 6.54 11.24 2.37
CA ARG A 10 7.38 10.86 3.51
C ARG A 10 7.63 9.36 3.41
N ALA A 11 8.82 8.99 2.96
CA ALA A 11 9.19 7.62 2.67
C ALA A 11 9.30 6.79 3.95
N ALA A 12 8.97 5.51 3.82
CA ALA A 12 9.07 4.51 4.88
C ALA A 12 9.68 3.23 4.29
N TYR A 13 10.17 2.35 5.15
CA TYR A 13 10.71 1.06 4.74
C TYR A 13 9.77 -0.06 5.18
N PHE A 14 9.34 -0.90 4.23
CA PHE A 14 8.27 -1.87 4.46
C PHE A 14 8.59 -2.90 5.56
N ASN A 15 9.87 -3.28 5.75
CA ASN A 15 10.23 -4.23 6.81
C ASN A 15 10.14 -3.62 8.22
N TYR A 16 10.06 -2.29 8.34
CA TYR A 16 9.65 -1.60 9.56
C TYR A 16 8.19 -1.16 9.38
N ARG A 17 7.26 -2.12 9.45
CA ARG A 17 5.84 -1.86 9.23
C ARG A 17 5.29 -0.86 10.25
N ASP A 18 4.64 0.18 9.73
CA ASP A 18 4.00 1.25 10.47
C ASP A 18 2.53 1.37 10.03
N LEU A 19 1.61 0.93 10.89
CA LEU A 19 0.17 0.96 10.63
C LEU A 19 -0.41 2.39 10.71
N ASP A 20 0.30 3.33 11.33
CA ASP A 20 -0.14 4.73 11.43
C ASP A 20 -0.01 5.45 10.06
N LEU A 21 0.70 4.86 9.10
CA LEU A 21 0.73 5.35 7.71
C LEU A 21 -0.59 5.17 6.95
N GLY A 22 -1.48 4.32 7.47
CA GLY A 22 -2.77 3.97 6.90
C GLY A 22 -2.96 2.46 6.81
N MET A 23 -4.21 1.99 6.87
CA MET A 23 -4.54 0.56 6.81
C MET A 23 -5.61 0.29 5.75
N ASN A 24 -5.63 -0.95 5.29
CA ASN A 24 -6.69 -1.54 4.51
C ASN A 24 -7.95 -1.73 5.37
N ASN A 25 -9.09 -1.91 4.70
CA ASN A 25 -10.34 -2.19 5.40
C ASN A 25 -10.26 -3.60 6.02
N ILE A 26 -10.53 -3.69 7.33
CA ILE A 26 -10.56 -4.96 8.07
C ILE A 26 -11.67 -5.85 7.49
N ASN A 27 -12.81 -5.24 7.19
CA ASN A 27 -13.96 -5.91 6.59
C ASN A 27 -14.20 -5.34 5.19
N GLY A 28 -14.37 -6.23 4.22
CA GLY A 28 -14.69 -5.88 2.84
C GLY A 28 -13.47 -5.53 1.98
N ASN A 29 -13.74 -4.70 0.98
CA ASN A 29 -12.87 -4.44 -0.15
C ASN A 29 -12.05 -3.17 0.09
N THR A 30 -10.77 -3.18 -0.31
CA THR A 30 -9.87 -2.02 -0.13
C THR A 30 -9.56 -1.43 -1.49
N SER A 31 -9.90 -0.15 -1.65
CA SER A 31 -9.65 0.55 -2.90
C SER A 31 -8.16 0.82 -3.14
N TYR A 32 -7.77 0.85 -4.41
CA TYR A 32 -6.44 1.32 -4.82
C TYR A 32 -6.11 2.70 -4.24
N ALA A 33 -7.07 3.64 -4.24
CA ALA A 33 -6.87 5.00 -3.76
C ALA A 33 -6.51 5.04 -2.26
N GLN A 34 -7.19 4.22 -1.44
CA GLN A 34 -6.88 4.09 0.00
C GLN A 34 -5.50 3.46 0.20
N ALA A 35 -5.22 2.34 -0.46
CA ALA A 35 -3.93 1.66 -0.32
C ALA A 35 -2.75 2.51 -0.82
N ARG A 36 -2.98 3.37 -1.82
CA ARG A 36 -1.96 4.28 -2.36
C ARG A 36 -1.44 5.26 -1.31
N ILE A 37 -2.23 5.62 -0.29
CA ILE A 37 -1.83 6.58 0.77
C ILE A 37 -0.59 6.08 1.51
N TRP A 38 -0.57 4.81 1.90
CA TRP A 38 0.59 4.18 2.55
C TRP A 38 1.54 3.55 1.51
N GLY A 39 1.01 3.02 0.41
CA GLY A 39 1.76 2.27 -0.60
C GLY A 39 2.87 3.08 -1.26
N VAL A 40 2.62 4.33 -1.63
CA VAL A 40 3.66 5.19 -2.24
C VAL A 40 4.75 5.59 -1.25
N LYS A 41 4.50 5.52 0.06
CA LYS A 41 5.51 5.79 1.09
C LYS A 41 6.55 4.68 1.14
N TYR A 42 6.12 3.43 1.01
CA TYR A 42 7.01 2.27 0.96
C TYR A 42 7.64 2.05 -0.41
N PHE A 43 6.85 2.16 -1.47
CA PHE A 43 7.24 1.68 -2.79
C PHE A 43 7.47 2.78 -3.82
N LYS A 44 7.16 4.05 -3.50
CA LYS A 44 7.24 5.19 -4.44
C LYS A 44 6.53 4.84 -5.76
N ASN A 45 7.19 5.07 -6.89
CA ASN A 45 6.68 4.80 -8.23
C ASN A 45 6.52 3.30 -8.54
N ASN A 46 7.08 2.40 -7.72
CA ASN A 46 6.92 0.96 -7.92
C ASN A 46 5.54 0.44 -7.51
N PHE A 47 4.77 1.22 -6.73
CA PHE A 47 3.47 0.78 -6.21
C PHE A 47 2.52 0.34 -7.33
N ASP A 48 2.45 1.09 -8.43
CA ASP A 48 1.54 0.79 -9.55
C ASP A 48 1.90 -0.53 -10.25
N ARG A 49 3.21 -0.82 -10.39
CA ARG A 49 3.68 -2.10 -10.94
C ARG A 49 3.32 -3.25 -10.01
N LEU A 50 3.45 -3.06 -8.69
CA LEU A 50 3.11 -4.09 -7.71
C LEU A 50 1.61 -4.38 -7.69
N VAL A 51 0.76 -3.36 -7.78
CA VAL A 51 -0.70 -3.51 -7.91
C VAL A 51 -1.06 -4.31 -9.16
N LYS A 52 -0.41 -4.05 -10.31
CA LYS A 52 -0.61 -4.84 -11.53
C LYS A 52 -0.22 -6.31 -11.36
N VAL A 53 0.92 -6.58 -10.71
CA VAL A 53 1.37 -7.95 -10.40
C VAL A 53 0.36 -8.64 -9.47
N LYS A 54 -0.04 -7.97 -8.38
CA LYS A 54 -1.06 -8.48 -7.46
C LYS A 54 -2.36 -8.82 -8.18
N THR A 55 -2.84 -7.93 -9.04
CA THR A 55 -4.07 -8.13 -9.82
C THR A 55 -3.99 -9.35 -10.73
N LYS A 56 -2.81 -9.63 -11.31
CA LYS A 56 -2.60 -10.76 -12.21
C LYS A 56 -2.49 -12.10 -11.47
N PHE A 57 -1.79 -12.13 -10.35
CA PHE A 57 -1.41 -13.39 -9.68
C PHE A 57 -2.27 -13.72 -8.45
N ASP A 58 -2.98 -12.75 -7.89
CA ASP A 58 -3.92 -12.94 -6.79
C ASP A 58 -5.16 -12.04 -6.95
N PRO A 59 -5.98 -12.27 -8.00
CA PRO A 59 -7.13 -11.43 -8.32
C PRO A 59 -8.24 -11.48 -7.26
N THR A 60 -8.35 -12.58 -6.51
CA THR A 60 -9.31 -12.75 -5.42
C THR A 60 -8.81 -12.18 -4.10
N ASN A 61 -7.58 -11.65 -4.08
CA ASN A 61 -6.93 -11.06 -2.91
C ASN A 61 -6.87 -12.01 -1.70
N LEU A 62 -6.57 -13.29 -1.93
CA LEU A 62 -6.46 -14.31 -0.89
C LEU A 62 -5.33 -13.99 0.10
N PHE A 63 -4.17 -13.56 -0.43
CA PHE A 63 -3.01 -13.20 0.39
C PHE A 63 -3.08 -11.74 0.81
N ARG A 64 -3.81 -11.48 1.90
CA ARG A 64 -4.05 -10.11 2.39
C ARG A 64 -3.73 -9.93 3.86
N ASN A 65 -3.41 -8.69 4.22
CA ASN A 65 -3.25 -8.21 5.59
C ASN A 65 -3.58 -6.71 5.65
N GLU A 66 -3.33 -6.07 6.79
CA GLU A 66 -3.66 -4.67 7.08
C GLU A 66 -3.00 -3.67 6.13
N GLN A 67 -1.90 -4.03 5.47
CA GLN A 67 -1.19 -3.21 4.48
C GLN A 67 -0.72 -4.05 3.28
N SER A 68 -1.52 -5.04 2.88
CA SER A 68 -1.24 -5.80 1.66
C SER A 68 -1.64 -4.99 0.44
N ILE A 69 -0.88 -5.12 -0.64
CA ILE A 69 -1.22 -4.47 -1.91
C ILE A 69 -2.55 -5.05 -2.41
N PRO A 70 -3.58 -4.22 -2.69
CA PRO A 70 -4.84 -4.71 -3.23
C PRO A 70 -4.74 -4.94 -4.75
N PRO A 71 -5.54 -5.84 -5.33
CA PRO A 71 -5.75 -5.86 -6.77
C PRO A 71 -6.61 -4.66 -7.22
N LEU A 72 -6.60 -4.32 -8.50
CA LEU A 72 -7.34 -3.15 -9.03
C LEU A 72 -8.87 -3.31 -8.99
N LEU A 73 -9.35 -4.55 -8.92
CA LEU A 73 -10.77 -4.91 -9.00
C LEU A 73 -11.38 -5.21 -7.61
N SER A 74 -10.64 -4.96 -6.52
CA SER A 74 -11.16 -5.12 -5.15
C SER A 74 -11.74 -3.83 -4.58
#